data_AF-A0A7Y5Q5L2-F1
#
_entry.id   AF-A0A7Y5Q5L2-F1
#
_cell.length_a   1.000
_cell.length_b   1.000
_cell.length_c   1.000
_cell.angle_alpha   90.00
_cell.angle_beta   90.00
_cell.angle_gamma   90.00
#
_symmetry.space_group_name_H-M   'P 1'
#
loop_
_entity.id
_entity.type
_entity.pdbx_description
1 polymer ?
#
loop_
_entity_poly.entity_id
_entity_poly.type
_entity_poly.pdbx_seq_one_letter_code
_entity_poly.pdbx_strand_id
1 'polypeptide(L)'
;MSRTWHWLGLFGLVAAVHFASRVDTSFDSRWTLPTAMSLLTEGDLDLDEYPAAHDPTEYRIRRIGGHLYHNFPPGPALLAVPVVAVAHQLLPPVLGLDLQRLLQQRVVAKL
;
A
#
# COMPACT_ATOMS: atom_id res chain seq x y z
N MET A 1 -7.08 -33.00 -27.50
CA MET A 1 -7.26 -32.72 -26.05
C MET A 1 -5.94 -32.49 -25.28
N SER A 2 -4.80 -32.21 -25.93
CA SER A 2 -3.49 -32.08 -25.24
C SER A 2 -2.97 -30.64 -25.11
N ARG A 3 -3.38 -29.70 -25.99
CA ARG A 3 -2.76 -28.36 -26.04
C ARG A 3 -3.09 -27.47 -24.83
N THR A 4 -4.27 -27.64 -24.24
CA THR A 4 -4.73 -26.84 -23.08
C THR A 4 -4.03 -27.21 -21.77
N TRP A 5 -3.65 -28.47 -21.59
CA TRP A 5 -2.95 -28.94 -20.38
C TRP A 5 -1.57 -28.33 -20.21
N HIS A 6 -0.86 -28.07 -21.30
CA HIS A 6 0.45 -27.41 -21.28
C HIS A 6 0.32 -25.95 -20.84
N TRP A 7 -0.72 -25.24 -21.29
CA TRP A 7 -0.99 -23.87 -20.86
C TRP A 7 -1.41 -23.78 -19.39
N LEU A 8 -2.25 -24.72 -18.92
CA LEU A 8 -2.62 -24.80 -17.51
C LEU A 8 -1.41 -25.14 -16.63
N GLY A 9 -0.54 -26.04 -17.09
CA GLY A 9 0.71 -26.37 -16.41
C GLY A 9 1.65 -25.18 -16.33
N LEU A 10 1.85 -24.46 -17.44
CA LEU A 10 2.67 -23.24 -17.48
C LEU A 10 2.08 -22.14 -16.58
N PHE A 11 0.77 -21.90 -16.67
CA PHE A 11 0.07 -20.93 -15.83
C PHE A 11 0.21 -21.29 -14.34
N GLY A 12 0.00 -22.56 -13.98
CA GLY A 12 0.13 -23.03 -12.61
C GLY A 12 1.56 -22.87 -12.07
N LEU A 13 2.58 -23.17 -12.89
CA LEU A 13 3.98 -22.97 -12.53
C LEU A 13 4.30 -21.47 -12.33
N VAL A 14 3.89 -20.62 -13.27
CA VAL A 14 4.08 -19.16 -13.16
C VAL A 14 3.38 -18.60 -11.93
N ALA A 15 2.13 -19.02 -11.67
CA ALA A 15 1.37 -18.62 -10.50
C ALA A 15 2.06 -19.08 -9.20
N ALA A 16 2.52 -20.33 -9.13
CA ALA A 16 3.22 -20.85 -7.96
C ALA A 16 4.51 -20.07 -7.68
N VAL A 17 5.32 -19.79 -8.71
CA VAL A 17 6.53 -18.95 -8.58
C VAL A 17 6.16 -17.53 -8.15
N HIS A 18 5.10 -16.95 -8.71
CA HIS A 18 4.64 -15.61 -8.35
C HIS A 18 4.20 -15.52 -6.88
N PHE A 19 3.42 -16.48 -6.38
CA PHE A 19 3.01 -16.52 -4.97
C PHE A 19 4.15 -16.86 -4.00
N ALA A 20 5.15 -17.62 -4.46
CA ALA A 20 6.34 -17.94 -3.65
C ALA A 20 7.38 -16.80 -3.64
N SER A 21 7.40 -15.96 -4.66
CA SER A 21 8.29 -14.81 -4.75
C SER A 21 7.78 -13.69 -3.84
N ARG A 22 8.66 -13.15 -2.99
CA ARG A 22 8.33 -11.97 -2.18
C ARG A 22 8.31 -10.74 -3.06
N VAL A 23 7.28 -9.92 -2.90
CA VAL A 23 7.23 -8.58 -3.51
C VAL A 23 8.16 -7.68 -2.72
N ASP A 24 9.44 -7.68 -3.08
CA ASP A 24 10.45 -6.80 -2.45
C ASP A 24 10.38 -5.37 -3.04
N THR A 25 9.86 -5.24 -4.26
CA THR A 25 10.00 -4.05 -5.09
C THR A 25 8.70 -3.23 -5.16
N SER A 26 8.24 -2.73 -4.02
CA SER A 26 7.13 -1.76 -3.98
C SER A 26 7.69 -0.34 -3.94
N PHE A 27 8.25 0.12 -5.06
CA PHE A 27 8.82 1.47 -5.16
C PHE A 27 7.70 2.51 -5.07
N ASP A 28 7.01 2.80 -6.16
CA ASP A 28 6.24 4.05 -6.27
C ASP A 28 4.86 4.01 -5.60
N SER A 29 4.41 2.84 -5.15
CA SER A 29 3.08 2.65 -4.53
C SER A 29 3.10 2.56 -3.01
N ARG A 30 4.29 2.61 -2.37
CA ARG A 30 4.45 2.46 -0.91
C ARG A 30 3.53 3.38 -0.11
N TRP A 31 3.39 4.63 -0.55
CA TRP A 31 2.63 5.67 0.14
C TRP A 31 1.18 5.82 -0.34
N THR A 32 0.75 5.05 -1.34
CA THR A 32 -0.63 5.12 -1.86
C THR A 32 -1.67 4.77 -0.79
N LEU A 33 -1.45 3.69 -0.04
CA LEU A 33 -2.38 3.29 1.03
C LEU A 33 -2.35 4.26 2.23
N PRO A 34 -1.17 4.69 2.74
CA PRO A 34 -1.09 5.77 3.71
C PRO A 34 -1.84 7.04 3.31
N THR A 35 -1.64 7.54 2.08
CA THR A 35 -2.36 8.75 1.60
C THR A 35 -3.86 8.51 1.50
N ALA A 36 -4.30 7.34 1.06
CA ALA A 36 -5.73 7.01 1.03
C ALA A 36 -6.34 6.90 2.43
N MET A 37 -5.55 6.46 3.42
CA MET A 37 -5.97 6.42 4.82
C MET A 37 -6.03 7.84 5.42
N SER A 38 -5.03 8.69 5.19
CA SER A 38 -5.04 10.11 5.61
C SER A 38 -6.28 10.84 5.06
N LEU A 39 -6.58 10.67 3.77
CA LEU A 39 -7.81 11.19 3.15
C LEU A 39 -9.09 10.69 3.84
N LEU A 40 -9.09 9.45 4.32
CA LEU A 40 -10.25 8.85 4.98
C LEU A 40 -10.41 9.34 6.42
N THR A 41 -9.32 9.52 7.16
CA THR A 41 -9.33 9.81 8.60
C THR A 41 -9.18 11.30 8.95
N GLU A 42 -8.37 12.03 8.19
CA GLU A 42 -8.03 13.45 8.43
C GLU A 42 -8.60 14.36 7.33
N GLY A 43 -8.81 13.82 6.13
CA GLY A 43 -9.44 14.55 5.02
C GLY A 43 -8.47 15.36 4.17
N ASP A 44 -7.16 15.12 4.30
CA ASP A 44 -6.10 15.75 3.54
C ASP A 44 -5.16 14.71 2.89
N LEU A 45 -4.05 15.19 2.31
CA LEU A 45 -3.08 14.38 1.57
C LEU A 45 -1.74 14.29 2.28
N ASP A 46 -1.60 14.93 3.44
CA ASP A 46 -0.34 14.88 4.16
C ASP A 46 -0.17 13.53 4.87
N LEU A 47 1.08 13.29 5.25
CA LEU A 47 1.56 12.03 5.79
C LEU A 47 2.28 12.26 7.13
N ASP A 48 1.92 13.35 7.82
CA ASP A 48 2.59 13.79 9.04
C ASP A 48 2.41 12.75 10.18
N GLU A 49 1.32 11.96 10.13
CA GLU A 49 0.98 10.90 11.07
C GLU A 49 1.80 9.61 10.91
N TYR A 50 2.61 9.50 9.85
CA TYR A 50 3.46 8.34 9.59
C TYR A 50 4.93 8.64 9.92
N PRO A 51 5.51 8.06 11.00
CA PRO A 51 6.90 8.31 11.39
C PRO A 51 7.92 8.02 10.28
N ALA A 52 7.64 7.02 9.44
CA ALA A 52 8.50 6.66 8.30
C ALA A 52 8.57 7.75 7.22
N ALA A 53 7.58 8.65 7.15
CA ALA A 53 7.56 9.74 6.17
C ALA A 53 8.60 10.81 6.52
N HIS A 54 9.00 10.87 7.79
CA HIS A 54 10.02 11.81 8.29
C HIS A 54 11.46 11.35 8.00
N ASP A 55 11.67 10.15 7.44
CA ASP A 55 12.99 9.69 7.02
C ASP A 55 13.53 10.59 5.88
N PRO A 56 14.64 11.32 6.09
CA PRO A 56 15.19 12.21 5.07
C PRO A 56 15.71 11.48 3.82
N THR A 57 15.86 10.15 3.88
CA THR A 57 16.27 9.31 2.74
C THR A 57 15.09 8.81 1.90
N GLU A 58 13.86 9.03 2.36
CA GLU A 58 12.65 8.62 1.62
C GLU A 58 12.37 9.59 0.46
N TYR A 59 12.90 9.25 -0.71
CA TYR A 59 12.77 10.05 -1.94
C TYR A 59 11.33 10.21 -2.43
N ARG A 60 10.41 9.35 -1.96
CA ARG A 60 8.99 9.38 -2.33
C ARG A 60 8.21 10.40 -1.52
N ILE A 61 8.81 11.04 -0.53
CA ILE A 61 8.18 12.07 0.29
C ILE A 61 8.76 13.43 -0.07
N ARG A 62 7.88 14.42 -0.17
CA ARG A 62 8.21 15.81 -0.42
C ARG A 62 7.68 16.67 0.71
N ARG A 63 8.53 17.51 1.29
CA ARG A 63 8.11 18.51 2.28
C ARG A 63 7.67 19.80 1.59
N ILE A 64 6.44 20.25 1.85
CA ILE A 64 5.87 21.49 1.30
C ILE A 64 5.16 22.22 2.44
N GLY A 65 5.55 23.47 2.72
CA GLY A 65 4.87 24.26 3.76
C GLY A 65 4.95 23.69 5.18
N GLY A 66 5.91 22.80 5.46
CA GLY A 66 6.04 22.13 6.76
C GLY A 66 5.51 20.70 6.78
N HIS A 67 4.56 20.38 5.91
CA HIS A 67 3.88 19.10 5.83
C HIS A 67 4.57 18.12 4.87
N LEU A 68 4.37 16.83 5.10
CA LEU A 68 4.93 15.74 4.30
C LEU A 68 3.91 15.19 3.31
N TYR A 69 4.26 15.18 2.02
CA TYR A 69 3.38 14.69 0.97
C TYR A 69 4.02 13.58 0.16
N HIS A 70 3.19 12.69 -0.36
CA HIS A 70 3.61 11.74 -1.38
C HIS A 70 4.05 12.49 -2.66
N ASN A 71 5.23 12.18 -3.19
CA ASN A 71 5.81 12.85 -4.35
C ASN A 71 5.13 12.44 -5.68
N PHE A 72 4.35 11.36 -5.67
CA PHE A 72 3.60 10.86 -6.84
C PHE A 72 2.16 11.39 -6.85
N PRO A 73 1.47 11.40 -8.01
CA PRO A 73 0.12 11.93 -8.12
C PRO A 73 -0.87 11.25 -7.15
N PRO A 74 -1.83 11.98 -6.57
CA PRO A 74 -2.79 11.43 -5.60
C PRO A 74 -3.89 10.57 -6.23
N GLY A 75 -3.99 10.51 -7.56
CA GLY A 75 -5.03 9.79 -8.29
C GLY A 75 -5.23 8.32 -7.83
N PRO A 76 -4.16 7.50 -7.76
CA PRO A 76 -4.25 6.15 -7.24
C PRO A 76 -4.74 6.07 -5.78
N ALA A 77 -4.32 7.02 -4.92
CA ALA A 77 -4.76 7.07 -3.53
C ALA A 77 -6.26 7.40 -3.44
N LEU A 78 -6.72 8.39 -4.20
CA LEU A 78 -8.14 8.75 -4.28
C LEU A 78 -9.02 7.58 -4.74
N LEU A 79 -8.58 6.84 -5.76
CA LEU A 79 -9.30 5.64 -6.23
C LEU A 79 -9.26 4.50 -5.22
N ALA A 80 -8.24 4.44 -4.35
CA ALA A 80 -8.13 3.43 -3.31
C ALA A 80 -9.00 3.72 -2.08
N VAL A 81 -9.40 4.99 -1.83
CA VAL A 81 -10.21 5.39 -0.66
C VAL A 81 -11.42 4.47 -0.39
N PRO A 82 -12.32 4.17 -1.36
CA PRO A 82 -13.47 3.30 -1.07
C PRO A 82 -13.07 1.88 -0.63
N VAL A 83 -11.99 1.34 -1.18
CA VAL A 83 -11.46 0.02 -0.79
C VAL A 83 -10.85 0.09 0.61
N VAL A 84 -10.08 1.14 0.90
CA VAL A 84 -9.49 1.39 2.22
C VAL A 84 -10.57 1.59 3.28
N ALA A 85 -11.65 2.31 2.96
CA ALA A 85 -12.79 2.52 3.86
C ALA A 85 -13.48 1.21 4.25
N VAL A 86 -13.75 0.35 3.27
CA VAL A 86 -14.31 -0.98 3.52
C VAL A 86 -13.36 -1.83 4.36
N ALA A 87 -12.07 -1.83 4.02
CA ALA A 87 -11.06 -2.58 4.76
C ALA A 87 -10.90 -2.08 6.21
N HIS A 88 -10.87 -0.76 6.42
CA HIS A 88 -10.77 -0.15 7.75
C HIS A 88 -11.95 -0.52 8.65
N GLN A 89 -13.17 -0.65 8.08
CA GLN A 89 -14.36 -1.05 8.85
C GLN A 89 -14.46 -2.56 9.09
N LEU A 90 -14.09 -3.38 8.10
CA LEU A 90 -14.31 -4.83 8.16
C LEU A 90 -13.13 -5.63 8.75
N LEU A 91 -11.89 -5.20 8.53
CA LEU A 91 -10.72 -5.95 9.02
C LEU A 91 -10.62 -6.03 10.55
N PRO A 92 -10.92 -4.98 11.34
CA PRO A 92 -10.87 -5.07 12.79
C PRO A 92 -11.83 -6.10 13.39
N PRO A 93 -13.15 -6.09 13.10
CA PRO A 93 -14.07 -7.07 13.69
C PRO A 93 -13.89 -8.49 13.13
N VAL A 94 -13.42 -8.65 11.89
CA VAL A 94 -13.29 -9.98 11.25
C VAL A 94 -11.96 -10.64 11.56
N LEU A 95 -10.86 -9.88 11.54
CA LEU A 95 -9.49 -10.42 11.64
C LEU A 95 -8.70 -9.86 12.83
N GLY A 96 -9.26 -8.91 13.60
CA GLY A 96 -8.52 -8.22 14.66
C GLY A 96 -7.41 -7.31 14.13
N LEU A 97 -7.46 -6.94 12.84
CA LEU A 97 -6.43 -6.15 12.18
C LEU A 97 -6.87 -4.70 12.03
N ASP A 98 -6.18 -3.81 12.74
CA ASP A 98 -6.32 -2.36 12.58
C ASP A 98 -5.43 -1.89 11.43
N LEU A 99 -6.06 -1.51 10.32
CA LEU A 99 -5.36 -1.11 9.10
C LEU A 99 -4.51 0.16 9.30
N GLN A 100 -5.01 1.15 10.04
CA GLN A 100 -4.27 2.40 10.25
C GLN A 100 -3.03 2.14 11.09
N ARG A 101 -3.18 1.38 12.18
CA ARG A 101 -2.06 0.96 13.03
C ARG A 101 -1.05 0.12 12.25
N LEU A 102 -1.51 -0.78 11.37
CA LEU A 102 -0.63 -1.56 10.52
C LEU A 102 0.16 -0.68 9.56
N LEU A 103 -0.44 0.32 8.94
CA LEU A 103 0.26 1.26 8.06
C LEU A 103 1.30 2.07 8.84
N GLN A 104 0.96 2.58 10.02
CA GLN A 104 1.91 3.30 10.89
C GLN A 104 3.12 2.44 11.29
N GLN A 105 2.91 1.13 11.53
CA GLN A 105 3.99 0.22 11.93
C GLN A 105 4.79 -0.34 10.74
N ARG A 106 4.12 -0.77 9.67
CA ARG A 106 4.73 -1.52 8.56
C ARG A 106 5.41 -0.62 7.54
N VAL A 107 5.00 0.64 7.40
CA VAL A 107 5.71 1.60 6.55
C VAL A 107 7.10 1.94 7.13
N VAL A 108 7.37 1.61 8.41
CA VAL A 108 8.72 1.71 9.04
C VAL A 108 9.62 0.53 8.67
N ALA A 109 9.07 -0.64 8.38
CA ALA A 109 9.87 -1.76 7.94
C ALA A 109 10.30 -1.51 6.49
N LYS A 110 11.60 -1.33 6.25
CA LYS A 110 12.18 -1.60 4.93
C LYS A 110 11.72 -3.02 4.57
N LEU A 111 10.95 -3.14 3.49
CA LEU A 111 10.77 -4.43 2.83
C LEU A 111 12.15 -4.85 2.32
#